data_AF-A0A0Q3FCK0-F1
#
_entry.id   AF-A0A0Q3FCK0-F1
#
_cell.length_a   1.000
_cell.length_b   1.000
_cell.length_c   1.000
_cell.angle_alpha   90.00
_cell.angle_beta   90.00
_cell.angle_gamma   90.00
#
_symmetry.space_group_name_H-M   'P 1'
#
loop_
_entity.id
_entity.type
_entity.pdbx_description
1 polymer ?
#
loop_
_entity_poly.entity_id
_entity_poly.type
_entity_poly.pdbx_seq_one_letter_code
_entity_poly.pdbx_strand_id
1 'polypeptide(L)'
;MFINLRSLSLGEWYLSNNLSLYVCFLRHSPLLEKLNLKLKLDCEKDEQMIQTTRGISFAAEHLEKVTIYCTEGDARVPVLVNILRANASSLDRIDVKTY
;
A
#
# COMPACT_ATOMS: atom_id res chain seq x y z
N MET A 1 5.39 -2.73 -17.93
CA MET A 1 5.84 -3.72 -16.94
C MET A 1 7.10 -3.19 -16.30
N PHE A 2 7.17 -3.10 -14.97
CA PHE A 2 8.27 -2.47 -14.24
C PHE A 2 9.23 -3.53 -13.70
N ILE A 3 9.84 -4.29 -14.62
CA ILE A 3 10.59 -5.52 -14.28
C ILE A 3 11.79 -5.30 -13.34
N ASN A 4 12.40 -4.12 -13.37
CA ASN A 4 13.58 -3.78 -12.57
C ASN A 4 13.28 -2.78 -11.43
N LEU A 5 12.01 -2.52 -11.15
CA LEU A 5 11.61 -1.53 -10.15
C LEU A 5 11.75 -2.13 -8.75
N ARG A 6 12.74 -1.63 -8.00
CA ARG A 6 13.04 -2.07 -6.63
C ARG A 6 12.38 -1.23 -5.55
N SER A 7 12.02 0.03 -5.87
CA SER A 7 11.41 0.95 -4.92
C SER A 7 10.25 1.70 -5.56
N LEU A 8 9.09 1.70 -4.91
CA LEU A 8 7.88 2.40 -5.34
C LEU A 8 7.42 3.35 -4.24
N SER A 9 7.00 4.57 -4.61
CA SER A 9 6.36 5.50 -3.70
C SER A 9 5.03 5.96 -4.27
N LEU A 10 3.93 5.76 -3.55
CA LEU A 10 2.57 6.10 -3.94
C LEU A 10 2.00 7.19 -3.02
N GLY A 11 1.32 8.17 -3.61
CA GLY A 11 0.63 9.27 -2.90
C GLY A 11 -0.86 9.03 -2.70
N GLU A 12 -1.59 10.00 -2.13
CA GLU A 12 -3.01 9.89 -1.73
C GLU A 12 -4.02 9.70 -2.88
N TRP A 13 -3.71 10.19 -4.09
CA TRP A 13 -4.56 10.06 -5.30
C TRP A 13 -4.92 8.60 -5.66
N TYR A 14 -4.32 7.66 -4.93
CA TYR A 14 -4.36 6.24 -5.11
C TYR A 14 -5.43 5.52 -4.25
N LEU A 15 -5.87 6.09 -3.11
CA LEU A 15 -6.80 5.41 -2.17
C LEU A 15 -8.27 5.72 -2.42
N SER A 16 -8.57 6.86 -3.04
CA SER A 16 -9.94 7.36 -3.20
C SER A 16 -10.79 6.53 -4.18
N ASN A 17 -10.17 5.75 -5.09
CA ASN A 17 -10.96 5.08 -6.14
C ASN A 17 -10.67 3.60 -6.41
N ASN A 18 -9.49 3.03 -6.14
CA ASN A 18 -9.26 1.62 -6.54
C ASN A 18 -8.06 0.98 -5.84
N LEU A 19 -8.26 0.19 -4.77
CA LEU A 19 -7.25 -0.77 -4.29
C LEU A 19 -6.77 -1.72 -5.40
N SER A 20 -7.57 -1.92 -6.45
CA SER A 20 -7.21 -2.70 -7.64
C SER A 20 -5.95 -2.17 -8.36
N LEU A 21 -5.69 -0.86 -8.32
CA LEU A 21 -4.50 -0.27 -8.95
C LEU A 21 -3.21 -0.68 -8.20
N TYR A 22 -3.30 -0.99 -6.91
CA TYR A 22 -2.22 -1.32 -5.97
C TYR A 22 -1.71 -2.69 -6.34
N VAL A 23 -2.67 -3.60 -6.44
CA VAL A 23 -2.49 -4.96 -6.90
C VAL A 23 -1.85 -4.94 -8.29
N CYS A 24 -2.29 -4.08 -9.20
CA CYS A 24 -1.68 -3.96 -10.52
C CYS A 24 -0.21 -3.53 -10.44
N PHE A 25 0.14 -2.49 -9.68
CA PHE A 25 1.54 -2.07 -9.55
C PHE A 25 2.42 -3.15 -8.93
N LEU A 26 1.93 -3.81 -7.89
CA LEU A 26 2.67 -4.89 -7.24
C LEU A 26 2.84 -6.11 -8.16
N ARG A 27 1.78 -6.53 -8.86
CA ARG A 27 1.85 -7.63 -9.84
C ARG A 27 2.78 -7.33 -11.01
N HIS A 28 2.93 -6.06 -11.39
CA HIS A 28 3.79 -5.65 -12.49
C HIS A 28 5.22 -5.25 -12.07
N SER A 29 5.53 -5.38 -10.79
CA SER A 29 6.84 -5.04 -10.20
C SER A 29 7.37 -6.23 -9.38
N PRO A 30 7.75 -7.35 -10.04
CA PRO A 30 8.11 -8.58 -9.34
C PRO A 30 9.33 -8.43 -8.42
N LEU A 31 10.27 -7.53 -8.74
CA LEU A 31 11.49 -7.28 -7.96
C LEU A 31 11.34 -6.13 -6.95
N LEU A 32 10.12 -5.75 -6.60
CA LEU A 32 9.88 -4.65 -5.68
C LEU A 32 10.32 -5.04 -4.27
N GLU A 33 11.28 -4.31 -3.72
CA GLU A 33 11.82 -4.51 -2.36
C GLU A 33 11.24 -3.52 -1.36
N LYS A 34 10.95 -2.29 -1.82
CA LYS A 34 10.58 -1.16 -0.95
C LYS A 34 9.32 -0.47 -1.46
N LEU A 35 8.34 -0.31 -0.58
CA LEU A 35 7.10 0.40 -0.87
C LEU A 35 6.89 1.53 0.13
N ASN A 36 6.67 2.74 -0.36
CA ASN A 36 6.28 3.89 0.47
C ASN A 36 4.85 4.32 0.12
N LEU A 37 3.97 4.38 1.10
CA LEU A 37 2.57 4.80 0.96
C LEU A 37 2.38 6.11 1.70
N LYS A 38 1.87 7.14 1.03
CA LYS A 38 1.56 8.45 1.66
C LYS A 38 0.05 8.66 1.67
N LEU A 39 -0.53 8.66 2.87
CA LEU A 39 -1.97 8.73 3.20
C LEU A 39 -2.41 10.15 3.67
N LYS A 40 -1.75 11.24 3.24
CA LYS A 40 -2.03 12.61 3.72
C LYS A 40 -3.42 13.16 3.30
N LEU A 41 -4.34 13.30 4.25
CA LEU A 41 -5.61 14.05 4.08
C LEU A 41 -5.36 15.51 3.65
N ASP A 42 -5.51 15.81 2.36
CA ASP A 42 -5.82 17.18 1.88
C ASP A 42 -7.25 17.25 1.28
N CYS A 43 -8.06 16.19 1.43
CA CYS A 43 -9.43 16.18 0.93
C CYS A 43 -10.41 16.45 2.08
N GLU A 44 -10.85 17.70 2.18
CA GLU A 44 -12.01 18.04 2.98
C GLU A 44 -13.19 17.16 2.55
N LYS A 45 -13.73 16.39 3.49
CA LYS A 45 -15.04 15.71 3.38
C LYS A 45 -15.13 14.70 2.22
N ASP A 46 -14.48 13.57 2.38
CA ASP A 46 -15.10 12.36 1.85
C ASP A 46 -14.83 11.24 2.86
N GLU A 47 -15.88 10.58 3.32
CA GLU A 47 -15.80 9.39 4.16
C GLU A 47 -15.22 8.27 3.28
N GLN A 48 -13.90 8.34 3.04
CA GLN A 48 -13.17 7.41 2.18
C GLN A 48 -13.00 6.08 2.93
N MET A 49 -14.12 5.37 3.03
CA MET A 49 -14.15 3.99 3.46
C MET A 49 -13.34 3.22 2.41
N ILE A 50 -12.21 2.64 2.83
CA ILE A 50 -11.57 1.60 2.03
C ILE A 50 -12.64 0.54 1.82
N GLN A 51 -13.20 0.47 0.61
CA GLN A 51 -14.07 -0.64 0.24
C GLN A 51 -13.16 -1.86 0.20
N THR A 52 -13.16 -2.62 1.29
CA THR A 52 -12.46 -3.89 1.44
C THR A 52 -12.87 -4.78 0.28
N THR A 53 -12.09 -4.74 -0.79
CA THR A 53 -12.41 -5.44 -2.03
C THR A 53 -12.03 -6.88 -1.77
N ARG A 54 -13.00 -7.65 -1.25
CA ARG A 54 -12.91 -9.11 -1.13
C ARG A 54 -12.40 -9.66 -2.47
N GLY A 55 -11.23 -10.28 -2.47
CA GLY A 55 -10.60 -10.83 -3.68
C GLY A 55 -9.28 -10.19 -4.10
N ILE A 56 -8.75 -9.21 -3.37
CA ILE A 56 -7.39 -8.72 -3.62
C ILE A 56 -6.37 -9.77 -3.19
N SER A 57 -5.76 -10.41 -4.18
CA SER A 57 -4.57 -11.24 -4.03
C SER A 57 -3.46 -10.71 -4.92
N PHE A 58 -2.25 -10.56 -4.36
CA PHE A 58 -1.03 -10.35 -5.11
C PHE A 58 0.09 -11.18 -4.50
N ALA A 59 1.11 -11.48 -5.30
CA ALA A 59 2.36 -12.05 -4.81
C ALA A 59 3.43 -10.96 -4.87
N ALA A 60 3.89 -10.51 -3.70
CA ALA A 60 5.01 -9.58 -3.58
C ALA A 60 6.16 -10.30 -2.88
N GLU A 61 6.81 -11.21 -3.62
CA GLU A 61 7.80 -12.16 -3.08
C GLU A 61 9.12 -11.50 -2.68
N HIS A 62 9.41 -10.32 -3.18
CA HIS A 62 10.63 -9.59 -2.86
C HIS A 62 10.39 -8.37 -1.96
N LEU A 63 9.13 -8.09 -1.57
CA LEU A 63 8.81 -6.90 -0.82
C LEU A 63 9.23 -7.05 0.64
N GLU A 64 10.39 -6.50 0.96
CA GLU A 64 11.02 -6.59 2.28
C GLU A 64 10.56 -5.48 3.24
N LYS A 65 10.30 -4.29 2.69
CA LYS A 65 10.01 -3.10 3.50
C LYS A 65 8.83 -2.30 2.98
N VAL A 66 7.92 -1.96 3.88
CA VAL A 66 6.84 -1.00 3.64
C VAL A 66 6.95 0.16 4.62
N THR A 67 6.84 1.39 4.12
CA THR A 67 6.71 2.60 4.95
C THR A 67 5.36 3.25 4.67
N ILE A 68 4.53 3.44 5.68
CA ILE A 68 3.23 4.10 5.58
C ILE A 68 3.35 5.46 6.28
N TYR A 69 3.10 6.53 5.55
CA TYR A 69 3.04 7.90 6.05
C TYR A 69 1.57 8.29 6.19
N CYS A 70 1.08 8.62 7.38
CA CYS A 70 -0.35 8.88 7.61
C CYS A 70 -0.59 9.94 8.69
N THR A 71 -1.83 10.36 8.87
CA THR A 71 -2.23 11.09 10.08
C THR A 71 -2.34 10.14 11.26
N GLU A 72 -2.18 10.67 12.48
CA GLU A 72 -2.39 9.88 13.69
C GLU A 72 -3.85 9.38 13.74
N GLY A 73 -4.04 8.08 14.02
CA GLY A 73 -5.38 7.47 14.09
C GLY A 73 -6.02 7.11 12.74
N ASP A 74 -5.28 7.15 11.62
CA ASP A 74 -5.81 6.75 10.31
C ASP A 74 -6.29 5.29 10.29
N ALA A 75 -7.62 5.10 10.20
CA ALA A 75 -8.29 3.81 10.23
C ALA A 75 -7.92 2.89 9.05
N ARG A 76 -7.28 3.42 8.00
CA ARG A 76 -6.83 2.67 6.82
C ARG A 76 -5.58 1.85 7.08
N VAL A 77 -4.71 2.30 7.99
CA VAL A 77 -3.45 1.64 8.35
C VAL A 77 -3.64 0.17 8.72
N PRO A 78 -4.53 -0.20 9.66
CA PRO A 78 -4.70 -1.61 10.03
C PRO A 78 -5.19 -2.48 8.87
N VAL A 79 -6.03 -1.95 7.97
CA VAL A 79 -6.50 -2.68 6.78
C VAL A 79 -5.35 -2.94 5.81
N LEU A 80 -4.54 -1.91 5.54
CA LEU A 80 -3.36 -2.03 4.66
C LEU A 80 -2.33 -3.02 5.21
N VAL A 81 -2.07 -2.97 6.52
CA VAL A 81 -1.15 -3.89 7.19
C VAL A 81 -1.62 -5.34 7.04
N ASN A 82 -2.91 -5.61 7.23
CA ASN A 82 -3.46 -6.95 7.07
C ASN A 82 -3.35 -7.46 5.63
N ILE A 83 -3.67 -6.61 4.64
CA ILE A 83 -3.53 -6.97 3.22
C ILE A 83 -2.07 -7.26 2.88
N LEU A 84 -1.14 -6.42 3.32
CA LEU A 84 0.29 -6.57 3.09
C LEU A 84 0.82 -7.88 3.67
N ARG A 85 0.52 -8.18 4.93
CA ARG A 85 0.96 -9.42 5.58
C ARG A 85 0.38 -10.68 4.94
N ALA A 86 -0.83 -10.60 4.39
CA ALA A 86 -1.45 -11.73 3.72
C ALA A 86 -0.85 -12.04 2.33
N ASN A 87 -0.17 -11.07 1.70
CA ASN A 87 0.21 -11.13 0.28
C ASN A 87 1.71 -10.95 0.00
N ALA A 88 2.49 -10.44 0.97
CA ALA A 88 3.93 -10.26 0.86
C ALA A 88 4.65 -11.23 1.80
N SER A 89 5.13 -12.35 1.26
CA SER A 89 5.77 -13.42 2.03
C SER A 89 7.12 -13.01 2.63
N SER A 90 7.87 -12.14 1.95
CA SER A 90 9.20 -11.67 2.39
C SER A 90 9.15 -10.37 3.19
N LEU A 91 7.96 -9.93 3.58
CA LEU A 91 7.80 -8.67 4.30
C LEU A 91 8.36 -8.77 5.72
N ASP A 92 9.55 -8.23 5.90
CA ASP A 92 10.25 -8.19 7.19
C ASP A 92 9.79 -7.00 8.04
N ARG A 93 9.61 -5.83 7.41
CA ARG A 93 9.42 -4.57 8.15
C ARG A 93 8.31 -3.69 7.60
N ILE A 94 7.43 -3.26 8.50
CA ILE A 94 6.43 -2.21 8.25
C ILE A 94 6.71 -1.04 9.21
N ASP A 95 7.07 0.11 8.65
CA ASP A 95 7.24 1.36 9.40
C ASP A 95 5.99 2.22 9.19
N VAL A 96 5.32 2.63 10.28
CA VAL A 96 4.26 3.65 10.22
C VAL A 96 4.83 4.96 10.74
N LYS A 97 4.73 6.02 9.95
CA LYS A 97 5.22 7.36 10.24
C LYS A 97 4.06 8.34 10.19
N THR A 98 3.89 9.11 11.25
CA THR A 98 2.92 10.20 11.27
C THR A 98 3.53 11.45 10.65
N TYR A 99 2.70 12.29 10.03
CA TYR A 99 3.06 13.65 9.62
C TYR A 99 3.25 14.57 10.83
#